data_AF-A0A7S3A0Y4-F1
#
_entry.id   AF-A0A7S3A0Y4-F1
#
_cell.length_a   1.000
_cell.length_b   1.000
_cell.length_c   1.000
_cell.angle_alpha   90.00
_cell.angle_beta   90.00
_cell.angle_gamma   90.00
#
_symmetry.space_group_name_H-M   'P 1'
#
loop_
_entity.id
_entity.type
_entity.pdbx_description
1 polymer ?
#
loop_
_entity_poly.entity_id
_entity_poly.type
_entity_poly.pdbx_seq_one_letter_code
_entity_poly.pdbx_strand_id
1 'polypeptide(L)'
;DSEERDCDQPSMRILCLHGFRQCALTFSEQCKDLEDALGGAVRPGFELEFLDAPFLFKETRAGRPEQRLWWLASDDGSEYRGWEESVGWTRKKGIVINHR
;
A
#
# COMPACT_ATOMS: atom_id res chain seq x y z
N ASP A 1 -4.84 22.43 37.05
CA ASP A 1 -4.06 23.06 35.98
C ASP A 1 -2.95 22.14 35.51
N SER A 2 -3.30 21.32 34.52
CA SER A 2 -2.33 20.64 33.66
C SER A 2 -3.03 20.50 32.32
N GLU A 3 -3.02 21.60 31.55
CA GLU A 3 -3.26 21.57 30.12
C GLU A 3 -2.11 20.78 29.49
N GLU A 4 -2.30 19.47 29.33
CA GLU A 4 -1.43 18.67 28.47
C GLU A 4 -1.59 19.21 27.05
N ARG A 5 -0.51 19.78 26.55
CA ARG A 5 -0.40 20.27 25.19
C ARG A 5 -0.67 19.10 24.26
N ASP A 6 -1.80 19.16 23.57
CA ASP A 6 -2.11 18.37 22.39
C ASP A 6 -1.14 18.85 21.29
N CYS A 7 0.11 18.40 21.39
CA CYS A 7 1.07 18.60 20.33
C CYS A 7 0.74 17.57 19.26
N ASP A 8 0.10 18.03 18.18
CA ASP A 8 -0.02 17.32 16.91
C ASP A 8 1.31 16.64 16.58
N GLN A 9 1.48 15.39 17.02
CA GLN A 9 2.68 14.64 16.70
C GLN A 9 2.62 14.41 15.19
N PRO A 10 3.66 14.79 14.43
CA PRO A 10 3.65 14.59 12.99
C PRO A 10 3.49 13.10 12.72
N SER A 11 2.35 12.70 12.16
CA SER A 11 2.08 11.33 11.79
C SER A 11 2.99 10.96 10.62
N MET A 12 3.83 9.95 10.82
CA MET A 12 4.63 9.38 9.75
C MET A 12 3.76 8.47 8.90
N ARG A 13 3.55 8.87 7.64
CA ARG A 13 2.77 8.11 6.68
C ARG A 13 3.70 7.17 5.90
N ILE A 14 3.41 5.88 5.92
CA ILE A 14 4.21 4.85 5.26
C ILE A 14 3.36 4.25 4.15
N LEU A 15 3.83 4.40 2.91
CA LEU A 15 3.20 3.78 1.75
C LEU A 15 3.67 2.33 1.60
N CYS A 16 2.72 1.40 1.66
CA CYS A 16 2.90 -0.04 1.57
C CYS A 16 2.55 -0.54 0.17
N LEU A 17 3.55 -1.00 -0.57
CA LEU A 17 3.41 -1.57 -1.91
C LEU A 17 3.49 -3.10 -1.83
N HIS A 18 2.42 -3.79 -2.22
CA HIS A 18 2.34 -5.26 -2.14
C HIS A 18 3.27 -5.96 -3.16
N GLY A 19 3.54 -7.24 -2.93
CA GLY A 19 4.34 -8.08 -3.82
C GLY A 19 3.59 -8.63 -5.05
N PHE A 20 4.25 -9.53 -5.78
CA PHE A 20 3.73 -10.15 -7.00
C PHE A 20 2.44 -10.94 -6.75
N ARG A 21 1.40 -10.71 -7.59
CA ARG A 21 0.09 -11.39 -7.52
C ARG A 21 -0.63 -11.25 -6.19
N GLN A 22 -0.36 -10.16 -5.48
CA GLN A 22 -1.08 -9.75 -4.28
C GLN A 22 -1.99 -8.55 -4.60
N CYS A 23 -2.73 -8.11 -3.59
CA CYS A 23 -3.45 -6.85 -3.57
C CYS A 23 -3.28 -6.18 -2.20
N ALA A 24 -3.68 -4.92 -2.09
CA ALA A 24 -3.61 -4.12 -0.87
C ALA A 24 -4.25 -4.84 0.33
N LEU A 25 -5.42 -5.45 0.13
CA LEU A 25 -6.13 -6.18 1.18
C LEU A 25 -5.32 -7.36 1.73
N THR A 26 -4.85 -8.25 0.84
CA THR A 26 -4.07 -9.41 1.28
C THR A 26 -2.75 -9.01 1.91
N PHE A 27 -2.18 -7.88 1.48
CA PHE A 27 -0.92 -7.39 2.03
C PHE A 27 -1.12 -6.72 3.39
N SER A 28 -2.20 -5.97 3.58
CA SER A 28 -2.51 -5.37 4.89
C SER A 28 -2.76 -6.44 5.94
N GLU A 29 -3.44 -7.54 5.59
CA GLU A 29 -3.62 -8.68 6.48
C GLU A 29 -2.30 -9.32 6.91
N GLN A 30 -1.28 -9.34 6.03
CA GLN A 30 0.05 -9.85 6.33
C GLN A 30 0.89 -8.87 7.16
N CYS A 31 0.53 -7.59 7.18
CA CYS A 31 1.24 -6.54 7.91
C CYS A 31 0.64 -6.24 9.29
N LYS A 32 -0.32 -7.03 9.79
CA LYS A 32 -0.93 -6.82 11.11
C LYS A 32 0.09 -6.75 12.25
N ASP A 33 1.05 -7.68 12.28
CA ASP A 33 2.08 -7.68 13.32
C ASP A 33 2.99 -6.43 13.24
N LEU A 34 3.19 -5.89 12.03
CA LEU A 34 3.92 -4.64 11.82
C LEU A 34 3.10 -3.44 12.31
N GLU A 35 1.80 -3.40 12.01
CA GLU A 35 0.87 -2.38 12.49
C GLU A 35 0.84 -2.37 14.02
N ASP A 36 0.71 -3.55 14.65
CA ASP A 36 0.74 -3.70 16.12
C ASP A 36 2.08 -3.26 16.72
N ALA A 37 3.21 -3.62 16.09
CA ALA A 37 4.55 -3.21 16.54
C ALA A 37 4.77 -1.70 16.44
N LEU A 38 4.16 -1.03 15.46
CA LEU A 38 4.15 0.43 15.33
C LEU A 38 3.21 1.11 16.33
N GLY A 39 2.49 0.32 17.14
CA GLY A 39 1.60 0.78 18.19
C GLY A 39 0.12 0.79 17.79
N GLY A 40 -0.22 0.21 16.64
CA GLY A 40 -1.58 0.07 16.12
C GLY A 40 -2.39 1.35 16.22
N ALA A 41 -3.66 1.22 16.61
CA ALA A 41 -4.54 2.36 16.91
C ALA A 41 -4.23 3.06 18.26
N VAL A 42 -3.25 2.56 19.04
CA VAL A 42 -3.00 2.98 20.44
C VAL A 42 -1.89 4.03 20.54
N ARG A 43 -0.98 4.11 19.55
CA ARG A 43 0.04 5.17 19.46
C ARG A 43 -0.12 5.95 18.16
N PRO A 44 -0.76 7.13 18.20
CA PRO A 44 -0.89 7.99 17.03
C PRO A 44 0.50 8.52 16.67
N GLY A 45 1.08 7.98 15.61
CA GLY A 45 2.43 8.36 15.17
C GLY A 45 2.80 7.75 13.82
N PHE A 46 2.15 6.65 13.43
CA PHE A 46 2.32 6.01 12.13
C PHE A 46 0.98 5.72 11.46
N GLU A 47 0.92 5.92 10.15
CA GLU A 47 -0.23 5.55 9.32
C GLU A 47 0.30 4.67 8.17
N LEU A 48 -0.22 3.45 8.05
CA LEU A 48 0.12 2.55 6.95
C LEU A 48 -0.91 2.68 5.83
N GLU A 49 -0.45 3.09 4.65
CA GLU A 49 -1.30 3.22 3.46
C GLU A 49 -1.02 2.08 2.49
N PHE A 50 -2.00 1.21 2.26
CA PHE A 50 -1.85 0.08 1.33
C PHE A 50 -2.46 0.41 -0.03
N LEU A 51 -1.64 0.31 -1.09
CA LEU A 51 -2.08 0.64 -2.45
C LEU A 51 -2.15 -0.59 -3.35
N ASP A 52 -3.25 -0.71 -4.09
CA ASP A 52 -3.39 -1.69 -5.16
C ASP A 52 -2.61 -1.28 -6.40
N ALA A 53 -1.89 -2.23 -6.99
CA ALA A 53 -1.22 -2.03 -8.26
C ALA A 53 -2.21 -1.88 -9.43
N PRO A 54 -1.82 -1.19 -10.52
CA PRO A 54 -2.76 -0.80 -11.58
C PRO A 54 -3.16 -1.97 -12.51
N PHE A 55 -2.34 -3.01 -12.63
CA PHE A 55 -2.60 -4.10 -13.58
C PHE A 55 -3.29 -5.28 -12.90
N LEU A 56 -4.41 -5.73 -13.46
CA LEU A 56 -5.09 -6.96 -13.04
C LEU A 56 -4.40 -8.19 -13.63
N PHE A 57 -4.18 -9.19 -12.78
CA PHE A 57 -3.73 -10.50 -13.23
C PHE A 57 -4.91 -11.30 -13.79
N LYS A 58 -4.75 -11.83 -15.01
CA LYS A 58 -5.85 -12.44 -15.77
C LYS A 58 -6.43 -13.71 -15.13
N GLU A 59 -5.67 -14.43 -14.33
CA GLU A 59 -6.08 -15.73 -13.76
C GLU A 59 -6.54 -15.63 -12.30
N THR A 60 -7.40 -14.66 -11.99
CA THR A 60 -8.02 -14.64 -10.67
C THR A 60 -9.09 -15.74 -10.60
N ARG A 61 -8.92 -16.72 -9.70
CA ARG A 61 -9.93 -17.78 -9.49
C ARG A 61 -11.16 -17.19 -8.78
N ALA A 62 -12.36 -17.64 -9.18
CA ALA A 62 -13.60 -17.26 -8.52
C ALA A 62 -13.52 -17.50 -6.99
N GLY A 63 -13.92 -16.51 -6.20
CA GLY A 63 -13.86 -16.58 -4.73
C GLY A 63 -12.50 -16.28 -4.10
N ARG A 64 -11.48 -15.88 -4.88
CA ARG A 64 -10.21 -15.35 -4.35
C ARG A 64 -10.11 -13.83 -4.55
N PRO A 65 -9.36 -13.12 -3.69
CA PRO A 65 -9.06 -11.70 -3.89
C PRO A 65 -8.44 -11.45 -5.26
N GLU A 66 -8.74 -10.30 -5.85
CA GLU A 66 -8.10 -9.84 -7.09
C GLU A 66 -6.58 -9.87 -6.92
N GLN A 67 -5.88 -10.41 -7.92
CA GLN A 67 -4.42 -10.40 -7.94
C GLN A 67 -3.96 -9.26 -8.86
N ARG A 68 -3.01 -8.46 -8.39
CA ARG A 68 -2.53 -7.27 -9.11
C ARG A 68 -1.03 -7.28 -9.30
N LEU A 69 -0.57 -6.54 -10.30
CA LEU A 69 0.84 -6.44 -10.69
C LEU A 69 1.25 -4.98 -10.82
N TRP A 70 2.49 -4.68 -10.41
CA TRP A 70 3.13 -3.36 -10.60
C TRP A 70 3.81 -3.23 -11.97
N TRP A 71 4.14 -4.33 -12.61
CA TRP A 71 4.67 -4.35 -13.96
C TRP A 71 4.35 -5.70 -14.59
N LEU A 72 4.39 -5.72 -15.91
CA LEU A 72 4.16 -6.89 -16.75
C LEU A 72 5.51 -7.41 -17.22
N ALA A 73 5.78 -8.70 -16.99
CA ALA A 73 6.91 -9.37 -17.60
C ALA A 73 6.52 -9.89 -18.98
N SER A 74 7.45 -9.90 -19.94
CA SER A 74 7.31 -10.68 -21.17
C SER A 74 7.25 -12.19 -20.84
N ASP A 75 6.72 -12.99 -21.77
CA ASP A 75 6.58 -14.44 -21.57
C ASP A 75 7.92 -15.16 -21.31
N ASP A 76 9.01 -14.62 -21.84
CA ASP A 76 10.39 -15.09 -21.64
C ASP A 76 11.09 -14.43 -20.44
N GLY A 77 10.43 -13.49 -19.76
CA GLY A 77 10.96 -12.74 -18.62
C GLY A 77 12.12 -11.79 -18.95
N SER A 78 12.43 -11.57 -20.24
CA SER A 78 13.55 -10.71 -20.66
C SER A 78 13.23 -9.22 -20.54
N GLU A 79 11.94 -8.86 -20.55
CA GLU A 79 11.49 -7.48 -20.50
C GLU A 79 10.46 -7.24 -19.39
N TYR A 80 10.54 -6.06 -18.79
CA TYR A 80 9.55 -5.54 -17.86
C TYR A 80 8.93 -4.26 -18.44
N ARG A 81 7.61 -4.22 -18.53
CA ARG A 81 6.83 -3.09 -19.05
C ARG A 81 5.79 -2.68 -18.02
N GLY A 82 5.22 -1.48 -18.11
CA GLY A 82 4.15 -1.06 -17.21
C GLY A 82 4.61 -0.33 -15.94
N TRP A 83 5.91 -0.30 -15.67
CA TRP A 83 6.43 0.25 -14.41
C TRP A 83 6.27 1.78 -14.37
N GLU A 84 6.32 2.45 -15.53
CA GLU A 84 6.06 3.88 -15.66
C GLU A 84 4.62 4.22 -15.28
N GLU A 85 3.62 3.45 -15.74
CA GLU A 85 2.23 3.61 -15.31
C GLU A 85 2.09 3.40 -13.80
N SER A 86 2.80 2.43 -13.22
CA SER A 86 2.80 2.21 -11.77
C SER A 86 3.40 3.36 -10.98
N VAL A 87 4.49 3.97 -11.46
CA VAL A 87 5.05 5.19 -10.83
C VAL A 87 4.03 6.33 -10.93
N GLY A 88 3.41 6.53 -12.09
CA GLY A 88 2.36 7.54 -12.27
C GLY A 88 1.14 7.30 -11.38
N TRP A 89 0.72 6.04 -11.26
CA TRP A 89 -0.37 5.59 -10.41
C TRP A 89 -0.08 5.87 -8.94
N THR A 90 1.09 5.48 -8.47
CA THR A 90 1.53 5.70 -7.08
C THR A 90 1.67 7.18 -6.75
N ARG A 91 2.16 8.01 -7.68
CA ARG A 91 2.16 9.47 -7.49
C ARG A 91 0.74 10.01 -7.36
N LYS A 92 -0.16 9.65 -8.29
CA LYS A 92 -1.55 10.13 -8.26
C LYS A 92 -2.28 9.71 -6.98
N LYS A 93 -2.14 8.44 -6.58
CA LYS A 93 -2.83 7.89 -5.41
C LYS A 93 -2.17 8.32 -4.10
N GLY A 94 -0.85 8.32 -4.04
CA GLY A 94 -0.06 8.79 -2.89
C GLY A 94 -0.27 10.28 -2.58
N ILE A 95 -0.38 11.12 -3.61
CA ILE A 95 -0.61 12.57 -3.45
C ILE A 95 -2.05 12.89 -3.03
N VAL A 96 -3.06 12.14 -3.51
CA VAL A 96 -4.47 12.39 -3.14
C VAL A 96 -4.71 12.24 -1.64
N ILE A 97 -3.85 11.51 -0.93
CA ILE A 97 -3.99 11.31 0.51
C ILE A 97 -3.33 12.46 1.32
N ASN A 98 -2.63 13.42 0.69
CA ASN A 98 -2.03 14.59 1.35
C ASN A 98 -2.96 15.82 1.46
N HIS A 99 -4.25 15.70 1.12
CA HIS A 99 -5.18 16.84 1.06
C HIS A 99 -6.42 16.70 1.98
N ARG A 100 -6.30 16.03 3.13
CA ARG A 100 -7.34 16.06 4.16
C ARG A 100 -6.81 16.64 5.46
#